data_AF-A0A7K1SZG2-F1
#
_entry.id   AF-A0A7K1SZG2-F1
#
_cell.length_a   1.000
_cell.length_b   1.000
_cell.length_c   1.000
_cell.angle_alpha   90.00
_cell.angle_beta   90.00
_cell.angle_gamma   90.00
#
_symmetry.space_group_name_H-M   'P 1'
#
loop_
_entity.id
_entity.type
_entity.pdbx_description
1 polymer ?
#
loop_
_entity_poly.entity_id
_entity_poly.type
_entity_poly.pdbx_seq_one_letter_code
_entity_poly.pdbx_strand_id
1 'polypeptide(L)'
;MAEGEYLYYNLPGTGYVRVYTQNKIVVPHKLIEKKFAKNFSGYRLISKDINLIFEALSELKSANDTKSIINQSLTFFIIITYGKCFAEADERDVKLETSSLKFCTDSEKGLHKELLNIRNNYIAHAGKSLMEKNLVLMTKIKTDDGFGFTVFDSGIFMSNFKIDKRIELIESLAAHVKQYVEEKIDTSYTKLHTYIAENLNWEDFDKECFIPNDKELIKIEDIEFI
;
A
#
# COMPACT_ATOMS: atom_id res chain seq x y z
N MET A 1 -28.39 -17.42 -10.30
CA MET A 1 -27.35 -16.54 -10.87
C MET A 1 -26.42 -17.43 -11.67
N ALA A 2 -26.04 -17.04 -12.89
CA ALA A 2 -25.09 -17.82 -13.68
C ALA A 2 -23.76 -17.94 -12.93
N GLU A 3 -23.12 -19.10 -12.99
CA GLU A 3 -21.81 -19.32 -12.36
C GLU A 3 -20.75 -18.62 -13.21
N GLY A 4 -19.92 -17.80 -12.58
CA GLY A 4 -18.86 -17.09 -13.29
C GLY A 4 -17.59 -17.06 -12.49
N GLU A 5 -16.47 -17.09 -13.21
CA GLU A 5 -15.14 -17.16 -12.64
C GLU A 5 -14.27 -16.04 -13.19
N TYR A 6 -13.17 -15.76 -12.50
CA TYR A 6 -12.19 -14.81 -13.01
C TYR A 6 -10.87 -15.52 -13.29
N LEU A 7 -10.36 -15.32 -14.50
CA LEU A 7 -9.08 -15.82 -14.98
C LEU A 7 -8.20 -14.63 -15.39
N TYR A 8 -6.96 -14.91 -15.77
CA TYR A 8 -5.99 -13.90 -16.18
C TYR A 8 -5.54 -14.15 -17.62
N TYR A 9 -5.38 -13.06 -18.35
CA TYR A 9 -4.92 -13.05 -19.74
C TYR A 9 -3.76 -12.05 -19.87
N ASN A 10 -2.66 -12.46 -20.51
CA ASN A 10 -1.56 -11.55 -20.81
C ASN A 10 -1.91 -10.71 -22.03
N LEU A 11 -2.45 -9.52 -21.81
CA LEU A 11 -2.80 -8.60 -22.89
C LEU A 11 -1.52 -7.96 -23.43
N PRO A 12 -1.17 -8.16 -24.73
CA PRO A 12 0.08 -7.65 -25.29
C PRO A 12 0.26 -6.14 -25.06
N GLY A 13 1.44 -5.75 -24.57
CA GLY A 13 1.78 -4.35 -24.27
C GLY A 13 1.12 -3.77 -23.01
N THR A 14 0.25 -4.52 -22.32
CA THR A 14 -0.39 -4.11 -21.06
C THR A 14 -0.01 -5.01 -19.88
N GLY A 15 0.24 -6.29 -20.13
CA GLY A 15 0.47 -7.30 -19.09
C GLY A 15 -0.81 -8.03 -18.69
N TYR A 16 -0.80 -8.66 -17.51
CA TYR A 16 -1.91 -9.49 -17.06
C TYR A 16 -3.15 -8.67 -16.68
N VAL A 17 -4.26 -8.94 -17.35
CA VAL A 17 -5.59 -8.40 -17.04
C VAL A 17 -6.51 -9.51 -16.55
N ARG A 18 -7.39 -9.16 -15.61
CA ARG A 18 -8.40 -10.08 -15.08
C ARG A 18 -9.59 -10.11 -16.03
N VAL A 19 -9.94 -11.29 -16.52
CA VAL A 19 -11.07 -11.52 -17.43
C VAL A 19 -12.12 -12.37 -16.74
N TYR A 20 -13.37 -12.21 -17.16
CA TYR A 20 -14.53 -12.90 -16.58
C TYR A 20 -15.02 -13.99 -17.53
N THR A 21 -15.33 -15.16 -16.98
CA THR A 21 -16.05 -16.23 -17.69
C THR A 21 -17.45 -16.37 -17.12
N GLN A 22 -18.41 -16.69 -17.99
CA GLN A 22 -19.78 -17.00 -17.61
C GLN A 22 -20.12 -18.38 -18.13
N ASN A 23 -20.46 -19.31 -17.25
CA ASN A 23 -20.70 -20.72 -17.61
C ASN A 23 -19.55 -21.33 -18.44
N LYS A 24 -18.29 -21.03 -18.05
CA LYS A 24 -17.05 -21.44 -18.75
C LYS A 24 -16.87 -20.84 -20.16
N ILE A 25 -17.65 -19.83 -20.53
CA ILE A 25 -17.50 -19.09 -21.77
C ILE A 25 -16.84 -17.76 -21.44
N VAL A 26 -15.73 -17.44 -22.12
CA VAL A 26 -15.08 -16.14 -22.03
C VAL A 26 -15.96 -15.12 -22.73
N VAL A 27 -16.45 -14.12 -21.98
CA VAL A 27 -17.26 -13.03 -22.53
C VAL A 27 -16.36 -11.94 -23.11
N PRO A 28 -16.85 -11.04 -23.99
CA PRO A 28 -16.02 -9.96 -24.51
C PRO A 28 -15.65 -8.92 -23.43
N HIS A 29 -14.43 -8.41 -23.50
CA HIS A 29 -13.90 -7.38 -22.61
C HIS A 29 -13.44 -6.17 -23.40
N LYS A 30 -13.54 -4.97 -22.82
CA LYS A 30 -13.03 -3.73 -23.41
C LYS A 30 -12.29 -2.93 -22.35
N LEU A 31 -11.10 -2.44 -22.67
CA LEU A 31 -10.37 -1.52 -21.81
C LEU A 31 -11.00 -0.13 -21.89
N ILE A 32 -11.14 0.53 -20.74
CA ILE A 32 -11.62 1.91 -20.66
C ILE A 32 -10.44 2.81 -20.34
N GLU A 33 -9.86 3.41 -21.38
CA GLU A 33 -8.69 4.29 -21.28
C GLU A 33 -9.07 5.74 -20.96
N LYS A 34 -9.87 5.92 -19.90
CA LYS A 34 -10.29 7.25 -19.43
C LYS A 34 -9.66 7.55 -18.07
N LYS A 35 -9.34 8.82 -17.84
CA LYS A 35 -8.74 9.28 -16.58
C LYS A 35 -9.54 8.85 -15.34
N PHE A 36 -10.88 8.90 -15.40
CA PHE A 36 -11.71 8.46 -14.27
C PHE A 36 -11.70 6.93 -14.05
N ALA A 37 -11.53 6.11 -15.10
CA ALA A 37 -11.37 4.67 -14.97
C ALA A 37 -10.03 4.32 -14.32
N LYS A 38 -8.96 4.99 -14.76
CA LYS A 38 -7.63 4.90 -14.13
C LYS A 38 -7.67 5.35 -12.68
N ASN A 39 -8.35 6.48 -12.39
CA ASN A 39 -8.53 6.95 -11.03
C ASN A 39 -9.28 5.94 -10.15
N PHE A 40 -10.37 5.36 -10.66
CA PHE A 40 -11.14 4.34 -9.93
C PHE A 40 -10.27 3.14 -9.57
N SER A 41 -9.51 2.60 -10.54
CA SER A 41 -8.57 1.52 -10.31
C SER A 41 -7.48 1.90 -9.29
N GLY A 42 -6.86 3.07 -9.46
CA GLY A 42 -5.81 3.57 -8.58
C GLY A 42 -6.26 3.75 -7.13
N TYR A 43 -7.41 4.38 -6.90
CA TYR A 43 -7.95 4.52 -5.54
C TYR A 43 -8.38 3.17 -4.93
N ARG A 44 -8.86 2.22 -5.73
CA ARG A 44 -9.13 0.85 -5.25
C ARG A 44 -7.85 0.13 -4.79
N LEU A 45 -6.73 0.35 -5.46
CA LEU A 45 -5.43 -0.18 -5.02
C LEU A 45 -4.98 0.47 -3.71
N ILE A 46 -5.14 1.79 -3.57
CA ILE A 46 -4.85 2.49 -2.31
C ILE A 46 -5.75 1.98 -1.17
N SER A 47 -7.05 1.77 -1.42
CA SER A 47 -7.97 1.20 -0.42
C SER A 47 -7.53 -0.20 0.02
N LYS A 48 -7.03 -1.04 -0.90
CA LYS A 48 -6.41 -2.33 -0.54
C LYS A 48 -5.17 -2.17 0.34
N ASP A 49 -4.26 -1.27 -0.03
CA ASP A 49 -3.06 -0.97 0.78
C ASP A 49 -3.47 -0.51 2.21
N ILE A 50 -4.53 0.30 2.35
CA ILE A 50 -5.05 0.72 3.66
C ILE A 50 -5.69 -0.44 4.45
N ASN A 51 -6.43 -1.34 3.78
CA ASN A 51 -6.99 -2.52 4.46
C ASN A 51 -5.90 -3.44 5.00
N LEU A 52 -4.80 -3.61 4.25
CA LEU A 52 -3.62 -4.35 4.73
C LEU A 52 -3.00 -3.71 5.99
N ILE A 53 -3.03 -2.37 6.09
CA ILE A 53 -2.60 -1.68 7.32
C ILE A 53 -3.50 -2.05 8.50
N PHE A 54 -4.82 -2.09 8.31
CA PHE A 54 -5.75 -2.51 9.37
C PHE A 54 -5.52 -3.97 9.80
N GLU A 55 -5.29 -4.87 8.85
CA GLU A 55 -4.94 -6.27 9.14
C GLU A 55 -3.64 -6.36 9.95
N ALA A 56 -2.59 -5.65 9.53
CA ALA A 56 -1.32 -5.62 10.26
C ALA A 56 -1.44 -5.00 11.67
N LEU A 57 -2.29 -3.98 11.85
CA LEU A 57 -2.59 -3.41 13.16
C LEU A 57 -3.34 -4.40 14.05
N SER A 58 -4.27 -5.19 13.48
CA SER A 58 -4.97 -6.26 14.20
C SER A 58 -3.99 -7.33 14.68
N GLU A 59 -3.10 -7.80 13.80
CA GLU A 59 -2.05 -8.76 14.16
C GLU A 59 -1.12 -8.21 15.26
N LEU A 60 -0.75 -6.93 15.18
CA LEU A 60 0.04 -6.27 16.23
C LEU A 60 -0.67 -6.22 17.58
N LYS A 61 -1.99 -5.97 17.61
CA LYS A 61 -2.79 -6.00 18.84
C LYS A 61 -2.89 -7.40 19.43
N SER A 62 -2.97 -8.42 18.57
CA SER A 62 -3.10 -9.83 18.98
C SER A 62 -1.77 -10.49 19.35
N ALA A 63 -0.64 -9.94 18.93
CA ALA A 63 0.68 -10.43 19.28
C ALA A 63 0.97 -10.20 20.77
N ASN A 64 0.91 -11.24 21.59
CA ASN A 64 1.51 -11.22 22.93
C ASN A 64 3.00 -10.86 22.82
N ASP A 65 3.50 -10.01 23.73
CA ASP A 65 4.83 -9.35 23.84
C ASP A 65 6.12 -10.19 23.58
N THR A 66 6.02 -11.44 23.15
CA THR A 66 7.10 -12.43 23.10
C THR A 66 7.86 -12.51 21.79
N LYS A 67 7.48 -11.80 20.71
CA LYS A 67 8.19 -11.87 19.41
C LYS A 67 8.56 -10.50 18.84
N SER A 68 9.61 -9.90 19.41
CA SER A 68 10.16 -8.59 19.00
C SER A 68 10.34 -8.42 17.49
N ILE A 69 10.77 -9.48 16.77
CA ILE A 69 10.98 -9.42 15.32
C ILE A 69 9.68 -9.32 14.52
N ILE A 70 8.61 -10.01 14.93
CA ILE A 70 7.32 -9.98 14.23
C ILE A 70 6.71 -8.58 14.36
N ASN A 71 6.72 -8.04 15.58
CA ASN A 71 6.19 -6.70 15.82
C ASN A 71 6.97 -5.65 15.02
N GLN A 72 8.29 -5.80 14.92
CA GLN A 72 9.13 -4.94 14.10
C GLN A 72 8.80 -5.09 12.60
N SER A 73 8.65 -6.31 12.09
CA SER A 73 8.28 -6.55 10.68
C SER A 73 6.92 -5.96 10.33
N LEU A 74 5.91 -6.14 11.18
CA LEU A 74 4.58 -5.55 10.99
C LEU A 74 4.63 -4.02 11.06
N THR A 75 5.44 -3.47 11.97
CA THR A 75 5.68 -2.02 12.06
C THR A 75 6.24 -1.47 10.75
N PHE A 76 7.28 -2.10 10.20
CA PHE A 76 7.84 -1.70 8.90
C PHE A 76 6.82 -1.85 7.78
N PHE A 77 6.07 -2.96 7.76
CA PHE A 77 5.03 -3.19 6.78
C PHE A 77 3.99 -2.05 6.78
N ILE A 78 3.51 -1.64 7.95
CA ILE A 78 2.56 -0.52 8.09
C ILE A 78 3.16 0.77 7.56
N ILE A 79 4.39 1.11 7.97
CA ILE A 79 5.05 2.36 7.56
C ILE A 79 5.27 2.40 6.05
N ILE A 80 5.76 1.30 5.46
CA ILE A 80 6.03 1.19 4.02
C ILE A 80 4.72 1.26 3.24
N THR A 81 3.73 0.47 3.63
CA THR A 81 2.43 0.39 2.96
C THR A 81 1.69 1.72 3.05
N TYR A 82 1.74 2.39 4.20
CA TYR A 82 1.22 3.74 4.35
C TYR A 82 1.94 4.72 3.42
N GLY A 83 3.27 4.75 3.46
CA GLY A 83 4.07 5.65 2.62
C GLY A 83 3.86 5.43 1.12
N LYS A 84 3.64 4.18 0.69
CA LYS A 84 3.32 3.79 -0.69
C LYS A 84 2.06 4.48 -1.22
N CYS A 85 1.07 4.77 -0.37
CA CYS A 85 -0.13 5.52 -0.77
C CYS A 85 0.16 6.97 -1.19
N PHE A 86 1.28 7.55 -0.73
CA PHE A 86 1.68 8.94 -0.98
C PHE A 86 2.89 9.06 -1.91
N ALA A 87 3.50 7.93 -2.30
CA ALA A 87 4.63 7.91 -3.21
C ALA A 87 4.18 7.98 -4.67
N GLU A 88 4.98 8.61 -5.51
CA GLU A 88 4.85 8.55 -6.96
C GLU A 88 5.46 7.24 -7.47
N ALA A 89 4.80 6.60 -8.43
CA ALA A 89 5.32 5.43 -9.14
C ALA A 89 5.01 5.61 -10.62
N ASP A 90 5.96 5.25 -11.49
CA ASP A 90 5.94 5.57 -12.93
C ASP A 90 4.67 5.08 -13.66
N GLU A 91 4.03 4.02 -13.17
CA GLU A 91 2.81 3.45 -13.74
C GLU A 91 1.54 3.69 -12.90
N ARG A 92 1.64 4.33 -11.73
CA ARG A 92 0.47 4.68 -10.91
C ARG A 92 0.07 6.13 -11.16
N ASP A 93 -0.98 6.30 -11.95
CA ASP A 93 -1.58 7.61 -12.23
C ASP A 93 -2.25 8.28 -10.99
N VAL A 94 -2.27 7.62 -9.82
CA VAL A 94 -2.90 8.12 -8.60
C VAL A 94 -1.95 7.99 -7.40
N LYS A 95 -1.72 9.12 -6.73
CA LYS A 95 -1.14 9.21 -5.38
C LYS A 95 -2.05 10.05 -4.48
N LEU A 96 -1.90 9.86 -3.17
CA LEU A 96 -2.55 10.73 -2.19
C LEU A 96 -1.77 12.04 -2.03
N GLU A 97 -2.51 13.14 -2.07
CA GLU A 97 -1.99 14.49 -1.81
C GLU A 97 -2.35 14.95 -0.41
N THR A 98 -1.80 16.08 0.06
CA THR A 98 -2.15 16.69 1.36
C THR A 98 -3.66 16.86 1.58
N SER A 99 -4.43 17.06 0.49
CA SER A 99 -5.90 17.13 0.55
C SER A 99 -6.57 15.86 1.09
N SER A 100 -5.88 14.71 1.04
CA SER A 100 -6.36 13.45 1.62
C SER A 100 -6.43 13.47 3.14
N LEU A 101 -5.74 14.41 3.79
CA LEU A 101 -5.71 14.59 5.24
C LEU A 101 -6.80 15.54 5.74
N LYS A 102 -7.79 15.90 4.90
CA LYS A 102 -8.84 16.88 5.26
C LYS A 102 -9.70 16.44 6.45
N PHE A 103 -9.81 15.13 6.68
CA PHE A 103 -10.54 14.54 7.82
C PHE A 103 -9.66 14.32 9.05
N CYS A 104 -8.34 14.50 8.92
CA CYS A 104 -7.40 14.24 10.01
C CYS A 104 -7.30 15.42 10.99
N THR A 105 -7.19 15.09 12.26
CA THR A 105 -6.75 15.96 13.36
C THR A 105 -5.28 16.36 13.21
N ASP A 106 -4.85 17.36 13.99
CA ASP A 106 -3.46 17.82 13.95
C ASP A 106 -2.48 16.76 14.47
N SER A 107 -2.88 15.96 15.46
CA SER A 107 -2.09 14.82 15.96
C SER A 107 -1.87 13.77 14.86
N GLU A 108 -2.91 13.45 14.09
CA GLU A 108 -2.83 12.51 12.98
C GLU A 108 -1.98 13.07 11.82
N LYS A 109 -2.08 14.37 11.53
CA LYS A 109 -1.20 15.03 10.55
C LYS A 109 0.26 15.04 11.00
N GLY A 110 0.50 15.20 12.30
CA GLY A 110 1.83 15.06 12.90
C GLY A 110 2.39 13.65 12.70
N LEU A 111 1.59 12.62 13.03
CA LEU A 111 1.92 11.22 12.80
C LEU A 111 2.16 10.93 11.30
N HIS A 112 1.33 11.44 10.39
CA HIS A 112 1.52 11.28 8.94
C HIS A 112 2.92 11.73 8.50
N LYS A 113 3.34 12.94 8.91
CA LYS A 113 4.67 13.48 8.59
C LYS A 113 5.78 12.59 9.14
N GLU A 114 5.59 12.10 10.36
CA GLU A 114 6.53 11.21 11.02
C GLU A 114 6.67 9.87 10.29
N LEU A 115 5.56 9.23 9.90
CA LEU A 115 5.56 7.97 9.15
C LEU A 115 6.25 8.11 7.80
N LEU A 116 5.95 9.17 7.04
CA LEU A 116 6.64 9.45 5.78
C LEU A 116 8.13 9.71 5.98
N ASN A 117 8.48 10.44 7.04
CA ASN A 117 9.87 10.71 7.39
C ASN A 117 10.63 9.42 7.74
N ILE A 118 10.02 8.52 8.52
CA ILE A 118 10.61 7.21 8.85
C ILE A 118 10.79 6.38 7.57
N ARG A 119 9.77 6.28 6.72
CA ARG A 119 9.87 5.56 5.45
C ARG A 119 11.04 6.08 4.60
N ASN A 120 11.12 7.40 4.43
CA ASN A 120 12.09 8.01 3.52
C ASN A 120 13.52 7.99 4.06
N ASN A 121 13.70 8.22 5.36
CA ASN A 121 15.04 8.37 5.93
C ASN A 121 15.59 7.11 6.58
N TYR A 122 14.74 6.27 7.15
CA TYR A 122 15.16 5.06 7.87
C TYR A 122 15.02 3.82 6.98
N ILE A 123 13.84 3.60 6.40
CA ILE A 123 13.59 2.36 5.64
C ILE A 123 14.27 2.39 4.28
N ALA A 124 14.31 3.54 3.60
CA ALA A 124 14.95 3.67 2.29
C ALA A 124 16.48 3.94 2.37
N HIS A 125 17.10 3.87 3.55
CA HIS A 125 18.54 4.14 3.80
C HIS A 125 19.10 5.44 3.16
N ALA A 126 18.26 6.47 2.99
CA ALA A 126 18.60 7.64 2.17
C ALA A 126 18.85 8.95 2.95
N GLY A 127 18.94 8.94 4.30
CA GLY A 127 19.03 10.20 5.05
C GLY A 127 19.75 10.17 6.39
N LYS A 128 20.08 11.38 6.90
CA LYS A 128 20.54 11.66 8.27
C LYS A 128 19.41 11.38 9.28
N SER A 129 19.03 10.12 9.42
CA SER A 129 18.00 9.69 10.35
C SER A 129 18.49 9.86 11.80
N LEU A 130 17.69 10.52 12.67
CA LEU A 130 17.92 10.51 14.12
C LEU A 130 17.83 9.09 14.71
N MET A 131 17.15 8.19 13.99
CA MET A 131 16.84 6.82 14.40
C MET A 131 17.82 5.78 13.85
N GLU A 132 18.86 6.21 13.13
CA GLU A 132 19.97 5.37 12.66
C GLU A 132 21.28 6.14 12.90
N LYS A 133 21.60 6.35 14.18
CA LYS A 133 22.93 6.77 14.59
C LYS A 133 23.61 5.59 15.25
N ASN A 134 24.64 5.07 14.60
CA ASN A 134 25.59 4.17 15.23
C ASN A 134 26.78 5.01 15.70
N LEU A 135 26.59 5.70 16.84
CA LEU A 135 27.66 6.48 17.43
C LEU A 135 28.62 5.53 18.14
N VAL A 136 29.91 5.83 18.03
CA VAL A 136 30.93 5.13 18.78
C VAL A 136 31.19 5.94 20.06
N LEU A 137 30.87 5.37 21.21
CA LEU A 137 31.04 6.00 22.51
C LEU A 137 32.34 5.53 23.14
N MET A 138 33.22 6.48 23.50
CA MET A 138 34.35 6.22 24.38
C MET A 138 33.87 6.36 25.83
N THR A 139 33.93 5.26 26.58
CA THR A 139 33.44 5.18 27.95
C THR A 139 34.60 4.96 28.90
N LYS A 140 34.68 5.79 29.94
CA LYS A 140 35.61 5.61 31.05
C LYS A 140 35.10 4.46 31.93
N ILE A 141 35.90 3.40 32.07
CA ILE A 141 35.56 2.21 32.86
C ILE A 141 36.52 2.03 34.02
N LYS A 142 36.03 1.44 35.11
CA LYS A 142 36.84 1.12 36.29
C LYS A 142 37.68 -0.14 36.02
N THR A 143 38.95 -0.11 36.39
CA THR A 143 39.88 -1.25 36.31
C THR A 143 40.51 -1.48 37.68
N ASP A 144 41.23 -2.59 37.84
CA ASP A 144 41.89 -2.92 39.11
C ASP A 144 42.93 -1.85 39.52
N ASP A 145 43.58 -1.20 38.54
CA ASP A 145 44.57 -0.13 38.75
C ASP A 145 43.99 1.29 38.65
N GLY A 146 42.66 1.45 38.68
CA GLY A 146 41.99 2.76 38.64
C GLY A 146 40.95 2.88 37.53
N PHE A 147 41.26 3.61 36.46
CA PHE A 147 40.35 3.81 35.34
C PHE A 147 41.05 3.65 33.99
N GLY A 148 40.37 2.99 33.05
CA GLY A 148 40.73 2.91 31.63
C GLY A 148 39.63 3.46 30.72
N PHE A 149 39.87 3.38 29.41
CA PHE A 149 38.87 3.68 28.39
C PHE A 149 38.54 2.43 27.59
N THR A 150 37.27 2.29 27.23
CA THR A 150 36.83 1.32 26.24
C THR A 150 35.91 2.02 25.24
N VAL A 151 35.63 1.34 24.13
CA VAL A 151 34.81 1.83 23.05
C VAL A 151 33.62 0.91 22.88
N PHE A 152 32.42 1.47 22.84
CA PHE A 152 31.18 0.75 22.57
C PHE A 152 30.50 1.33 21.35
N ASP A 153 29.92 0.47 20.52
CA ASP A 153 28.90 0.88 19.57
C ASP A 153 27.61 1.25 20.32
N SER A 154 27.00 2.36 19.91
CA SER A 154 25.74 2.87 20.46
C SER A 154 24.76 3.04 19.31
N GLY A 155 24.36 1.91 18.71
CA GLY A 155 23.29 1.87 17.72
C GLY A 155 21.95 2.21 18.35
N ILE A 156 21.35 3.33 17.96
CA ILE A 156 19.91 3.54 18.15
C ILE A 156 19.21 2.74 17.05
N PHE A 157 18.49 1.69 17.43
CA PHE A 157 17.64 0.92 16.53
C PHE A 157 16.17 1.26 16.74
N MET A 158 15.38 1.21 15.67
CA MET A 158 13.94 1.50 15.70
C MET A 158 13.12 0.46 16.49
N SER A 159 13.75 -0.54 17.11
CA SER A 159 13.14 -1.41 18.13
C SER A 159 12.57 -0.61 19.32
N ASN A 160 12.94 0.67 19.47
CA ASN A 160 12.35 1.60 20.44
C ASN A 160 11.13 2.38 19.94
N PHE A 161 10.75 2.28 18.65
CA PHE A 161 9.50 2.87 18.17
C PHE A 161 8.34 2.00 18.67
N LYS A 162 7.82 2.37 19.84
CA LYS A 162 6.70 1.70 20.49
C LYS A 162 5.40 1.97 19.75
N ILE A 163 5.26 1.36 18.57
CA ILE A 163 4.06 1.46 17.75
C ILE A 163 2.83 0.98 18.53
N ASP A 164 3.03 -0.01 19.42
CA ASP A 164 2.06 -0.53 20.39
C ASP A 164 1.36 0.59 21.17
N LYS A 165 2.10 1.64 21.53
CA LYS A 165 1.59 2.80 22.27
C LYS A 165 0.84 3.82 21.41
N ARG A 166 0.85 3.63 20.09
CA ARG A 166 0.26 4.57 19.11
C ARG A 166 -0.66 3.86 18.12
N ILE A 167 -0.97 2.58 18.33
CA ILE A 167 -1.83 1.78 17.46
C ILE A 167 -3.15 2.51 17.19
N GLU A 168 -3.81 3.02 18.23
CA GLU A 168 -5.09 3.73 18.11
C GLU A 168 -4.96 5.01 17.23
N LEU A 169 -3.87 5.76 17.37
CA LEU A 169 -3.64 6.95 16.56
C LEU A 169 -3.36 6.61 15.10
N ILE A 170 -2.66 5.50 14.84
CA ILE A 170 -2.38 5.02 13.47
C ILE A 170 -3.66 4.48 12.84
N GLU A 171 -4.45 3.73 13.58
CA GLU A 171 -5.75 3.21 13.15
C GLU A 171 -6.71 4.36 12.81
N SER A 172 -6.79 5.39 13.66
CA SER A 172 -7.58 6.60 13.42
C SER A 172 -7.10 7.36 12.17
N LEU A 173 -5.78 7.56 12.03
CA LEU A 173 -5.19 8.17 10.82
C LEU A 173 -5.56 7.38 9.56
N ALA A 174 -5.40 6.05 9.59
CA ALA A 174 -5.74 5.17 8.48
C ALA A 174 -7.23 5.23 8.14
N ALA A 175 -8.12 5.32 9.14
CA ALA A 175 -9.56 5.43 8.96
C ALA A 175 -9.97 6.73 8.27
N HIS A 176 -9.42 7.88 8.70
CA HIS A 176 -9.68 9.17 8.06
C HIS A 176 -9.13 9.25 6.63
N VAL A 177 -7.95 8.68 6.38
CA VAL A 177 -7.41 8.56 5.01
C VAL A 177 -8.28 7.64 4.16
N LYS A 178 -8.75 6.52 4.71
CA LYS A 178 -9.68 5.61 4.02
C LYS A 178 -10.97 6.31 3.64
N GLN A 179 -11.56 7.11 4.53
CA GLN A 179 -12.76 7.88 4.24
C GLN A 179 -12.57 8.76 2.99
N TYR A 180 -11.44 9.48 2.88
CA TYR A 180 -11.14 10.27 1.69
C TYR A 180 -11.01 9.39 0.43
N VAL A 181 -10.36 8.24 0.54
CA VAL A 181 -10.17 7.31 -0.57
C VAL A 181 -11.50 6.75 -1.08
N GLU A 182 -12.40 6.35 -0.18
CA GLU A 182 -13.73 5.86 -0.56
C GLU A 182 -14.55 6.95 -1.27
N GLU A 183 -14.52 8.22 -0.81
CA GLU A 183 -15.18 9.33 -1.53
C GLU A 183 -14.65 9.47 -2.97
N LYS A 184 -13.35 9.25 -3.18
CA LYS A 184 -12.73 9.31 -4.51
C LYS A 184 -13.07 8.11 -5.37
N ILE A 185 -13.18 6.91 -4.78
CA ILE A 185 -13.68 5.71 -5.44
C ILE A 185 -15.10 5.97 -5.94
N ASP A 186 -16.00 6.42 -5.06
CA ASP A 186 -17.40 6.68 -5.43
C ASP A 186 -17.52 7.75 -6.51
N THR A 187 -16.76 8.83 -6.39
CA THR A 187 -16.74 9.91 -7.39
C THR A 187 -16.29 9.40 -8.77
N SER A 188 -15.22 8.61 -8.81
CA SER A 188 -14.65 8.10 -10.06
C SER A 188 -15.51 6.99 -10.66
N TYR A 189 -16.11 6.14 -9.82
CA TYR A 189 -17.07 5.11 -10.22
C TYR A 189 -18.33 5.72 -10.82
N THR A 190 -18.89 6.76 -10.19
CA THR A 190 -20.06 7.46 -10.71
C THR A 190 -19.78 8.01 -12.11
N LYS A 191 -18.63 8.67 -12.31
CA LYS A 191 -18.22 9.17 -13.63
C LYS A 191 -18.03 8.06 -14.65
N LEU A 192 -17.46 6.93 -14.24
CA LEU A 192 -17.29 5.76 -15.10
C LEU A 192 -18.65 5.20 -15.55
N HIS A 193 -19.58 5.04 -14.60
CA HIS A 193 -20.91 4.52 -14.88
C HIS A 193 -21.73 5.47 -15.78
N THR A 194 -21.68 6.78 -15.51
CA THR A 194 -22.31 7.79 -16.38
C THR A 194 -21.73 7.75 -17.79
N TYR A 195 -20.40 7.68 -17.92
CA TYR A 195 -19.74 7.56 -19.22
C TYR A 195 -20.22 6.34 -20.01
N ILE A 196 -20.27 5.17 -19.36
CA ILE A 196 -20.76 3.93 -19.98
C ILE A 196 -22.23 4.10 -20.41
N ALA A 197 -23.09 4.64 -19.55
CA ALA A 197 -24.51 4.81 -19.87
C ALA A 197 -24.77 5.78 -21.03
N GLU A 198 -23.96 6.84 -21.15
CA GLU A 198 -24.17 7.90 -22.15
C GLU A 198 -23.45 7.64 -23.49
N ASN A 199 -22.33 6.92 -23.47
CA ASN A 199 -21.43 6.82 -24.63
C ASN A 199 -21.27 5.39 -25.16
N LEU A 200 -21.67 4.37 -24.42
CA LEU A 200 -21.52 3.00 -24.89
C LEU A 200 -22.72 2.63 -25.78
N ASN A 201 -22.47 2.45 -27.07
CA ASN A 201 -23.36 1.69 -27.94
C ASN A 201 -22.75 0.29 -28.19
N TRP A 202 -23.62 -0.69 -28.46
CA TRP A 202 -23.18 -2.08 -28.61
C TRP A 202 -22.28 -2.30 -29.83
N GLU A 203 -22.50 -1.56 -30.92
CA GLU A 203 -21.67 -1.67 -32.12
C GLU A 203 -20.21 -1.26 -31.89
N ASP A 204 -19.96 -0.19 -31.14
CA ASP A 204 -18.63 0.30 -30.80
C ASP A 204 -17.97 -0.51 -29.68
N PHE A 205 -18.77 -1.18 -28.85
CA PHE A 205 -18.24 -2.18 -27.94
C PHE A 205 -17.73 -3.40 -28.71
N ASP A 206 -18.55 -3.97 -29.59
CA ASP A 206 -18.21 -5.18 -30.35
C ASP A 206 -16.97 -4.98 -31.24
N LYS A 207 -16.79 -3.78 -31.82
CA LYS A 207 -15.62 -3.44 -32.64
C LYS A 207 -14.31 -3.31 -31.86
N GLU A 208 -14.36 -2.89 -30.60
CA GLU A 208 -13.18 -2.57 -29.79
C GLU A 208 -12.93 -3.59 -28.67
N CYS A 209 -13.82 -4.56 -28.49
CA CYS A 209 -13.64 -5.61 -27.49
C CYS A 209 -12.57 -6.62 -27.91
N PHE A 210 -12.05 -7.34 -26.93
CA PHE A 210 -11.22 -8.51 -27.12
C PHE A 210 -11.86 -9.71 -26.40
N ILE A 211 -11.67 -10.88 -26.98
CA ILE A 211 -12.07 -12.17 -26.40
C ILE A 211 -10.81 -13.03 -26.40
N PRO A 212 -10.16 -13.24 -25.24
CA PRO A 212 -9.02 -14.14 -25.14
C PRO A 212 -9.36 -15.56 -25.60
N ASN A 213 -8.39 -16.28 -26.17
CA ASN A 213 -8.55 -17.70 -26.40
C ASN A 213 -8.50 -18.46 -25.07
N ASP A 214 -9.33 -19.48 -24.87
CA ASP A 214 -9.33 -20.32 -23.67
C ASP A 214 -7.94 -20.85 -23.30
N LYS A 215 -7.09 -21.12 -24.30
CA LYS A 215 -5.72 -21.62 -24.12
C LYS A 215 -4.75 -20.58 -23.55
N GLU A 216 -5.11 -19.30 -23.63
CA GLU A 216 -4.30 -18.17 -23.15
C GLU A 216 -4.68 -17.76 -21.73
N LEU A 217 -5.72 -18.39 -21.16
CA LEU A 217 -6.21 -18.09 -19.83
C LEU A 217 -5.50 -18.93 -18.77
N ILE A 218 -5.06 -18.24 -17.73
CA ILE A 218 -4.36 -18.85 -16.59
C ILE A 218 -4.97 -18.43 -15.27
N LYS A 219 -4.75 -19.22 -14.22
CA LYS A 219 -5.10 -18.82 -12.85
C LYS A 219 -4.01 -17.90 -12.29
N ILE A 220 -4.35 -17.12 -11.27
CA ILE A 220 -3.37 -16.24 -10.60
C ILE A 220 -2.18 -17.02 -10.02
N GLU A 221 -2.42 -18.24 -9.55
CA GLU A 221 -1.41 -19.13 -8.98
C GLU A 221 -0.38 -19.62 -10.03
N ASP A 222 -0.78 -19.61 -11.31
CA ASP A 222 0.04 -20.05 -12.43
C ASP A 222 0.81 -18.86 -13.07
N ILE A 223 0.66 -17.64 -12.54
CA ILE A 223 1.45 -16.49 -12.98
C ILE A 223 2.86 -16.62 -12.41
N GLU A 224 3.82 -16.95 -13.26
CA GLU A 224 5.24 -16.95 -12.91
C GLU A 224 5.75 -15.50 -12.76
N PHE A 225 6.31 -15.17 -11.61
CA PHE A 225 7.06 -13.93 -11.41
C PHE A 225 8.48 -14.14 -11.93
N ILE A 226 8.86 -13.41 -12.99
CA ILE A 226 10.24 -13.34 -13.51
C ILE A 226 11.06 -12.39 -12.64
#